data_AF-A0A5Q0BL16-F1
#
_entry.id   AF-A0A5Q0BL16-F1
#
_cell.length_a   1.000
_cell.length_b   1.000
_cell.length_c   1.000
_cell.angle_alpha   90.00
_cell.angle_beta   90.00
_cell.angle_gamma   90.00
#
_symmetry.space_group_name_H-M   'P 1'
#
loop_
_entity.id
_entity.type
_entity.pdbx_description
1 polymer ?
#
loop_
_entity_poly.entity_id
_entity_poly.type
_entity_poly.pdbx_seq_one_letter_code
_entity_poly.pdbx_strand_id
1 'polypeptide(L)'
;MKSMYFAVAMTAALASGAVFAGSDDVKWISQCIADNQAEGQTPETLTTYCTCMNNKMDDNETKTITQWEKTHKKEEEACAAQAKWKGK
;
A
#
# COMPACT_ATOMS: atom_id res chain seq x y z
N MET A 1 -25.75 28.77 24.07
CA MET A 1 -24.67 28.34 24.98
C MET A 1 -24.16 26.98 24.52
N LYS A 2 -22.82 26.87 24.43
CA LYS A 2 -21.99 25.67 24.19
C LYS A 2 -22.08 24.98 22.82
N SER A 3 -21.19 25.42 21.93
CA SER A 3 -20.62 24.60 20.85
C SER A 3 -20.06 23.29 21.40
N MET A 4 -20.45 22.16 20.82
CA MET A 4 -19.78 20.87 21.02
C MET A 4 -18.96 20.55 19.79
N TYR A 5 -17.65 20.79 19.90
CA TYR A 5 -16.65 20.30 18.96
C TYR A 5 -16.47 18.80 19.22
N PHE A 6 -16.92 17.96 18.29
CA PHE A 6 -16.51 16.56 18.25
C PHE A 6 -15.14 16.49 17.56
N ALA A 7 -14.08 16.45 18.36
CA ALA A 7 -12.76 16.07 17.89
C ALA A 7 -12.74 14.55 17.70
N VAL A 8 -12.88 14.10 16.45
CA VAL A 8 -12.61 12.70 16.08
C VAL A 8 -11.10 12.54 16.00
N ALA A 9 -10.52 11.93 17.03
CA ALA A 9 -9.12 11.50 17.02
C ALA A 9 -8.98 10.34 16.01
N MET A 10 -8.42 10.62 14.83
CA MET A 10 -7.91 9.59 13.93
C MET A 10 -6.62 9.01 14.51
N THR A 11 -6.76 7.91 15.25
CA THR A 11 -5.62 7.08 15.63
C THR A 11 -5.18 6.30 14.38
N ALA A 12 -4.23 6.86 13.62
CA ALA A 12 -3.53 6.11 12.59
C ALA A 12 -2.60 5.10 13.28
N ALA A 13 -3.08 3.86 13.44
CA ALA A 13 -2.22 2.74 13.78
C ALA A 13 -1.28 2.49 12.59
N LEU A 14 -0.07 3.05 12.65
CA LEU A 14 1.05 2.57 11.84
C LEU A 14 1.45 1.21 12.41
N ALA A 15 0.72 0.17 12.02
CA ALA A 15 1.10 -1.20 12.25
C ALA A 15 2.28 -1.53 11.32
N SER A 16 3.49 -1.12 11.70
CA SER A 16 4.74 -1.64 11.13
C SER A 16 5.05 -2.99 11.78
N GLY A 17 4.13 -3.95 11.65
CA GLY A 17 4.40 -5.35 12.00
C GLY A 17 5.06 -6.01 10.81
N ALA A 18 6.21 -6.67 11.03
CA ALA A 18 6.73 -7.62 10.08
C ALA A 18 5.70 -8.76 9.95
N VAL A 19 4.79 -8.63 8.99
CA VAL A 19 3.88 -9.70 8.58
C VAL A 19 4.69 -10.71 7.78
N PHE A 20 4.64 -11.97 8.18
CA PHE A 20 5.24 -13.05 7.42
C PHE A 20 4.46 -13.19 6.12
N ALA A 21 5.05 -12.72 5.01
CA ALA A 21 4.50 -12.90 3.68
C ALA A 21 4.39 -14.41 3.37
N GLY A 22 3.18 -14.89 3.09
CA GLY A 22 2.93 -16.22 2.54
C GLY A 22 3.54 -16.37 1.14
N SER A 23 3.52 -17.59 0.58
CA SER A 23 4.05 -17.83 -0.77
C SER A 23 3.35 -16.99 -1.84
N ASP A 24 2.05 -16.74 -1.67
CA ASP A 24 1.25 -15.92 -2.59
C ASP A 24 1.58 -14.43 -2.44
N ASP A 25 1.79 -13.94 -1.21
CA ASP A 25 2.25 -12.58 -0.96
C ASP A 25 3.58 -12.29 -1.65
N VAL A 26 4.56 -13.20 -1.53
CA VAL A 26 5.87 -13.05 -2.19
C VAL A 26 5.71 -12.98 -3.71
N LYS A 27 4.83 -13.80 -4.28
CA LYS A 27 4.54 -13.81 -5.72
C LYS A 27 3.90 -12.51 -6.17
N TRP A 28 2.89 -12.02 -5.47
CA TRP A 28 2.18 -10.80 -5.83
C TRP A 28 3.04 -9.54 -5.66
N ILE A 29 3.81 -9.46 -4.57
CA ILE A 29 4.78 -8.38 -4.35
C ILE A 29 5.81 -8.37 -5.47
N SER A 30 6.37 -9.53 -5.85
CA SER A 30 7.35 -9.62 -6.94
C SER A 30 6.77 -9.19 -8.28
N GLN A 31 5.52 -9.59 -8.58
CA GLN A 31 4.83 -9.17 -9.79
C GLN A 31 4.61 -7.64 -9.80
N CYS A 32 4.17 -7.06 -8.68
CA CYS A 32 4.00 -5.62 -8.56
C CYS A 32 5.31 -4.86 -8.81
N ILE A 33 6.44 -5.34 -8.27
CA ILE A 33 7.74 -4.71 -8.50
C ILE A 33 8.09 -4.75 -10.00
N ALA A 34 7.88 -5.88 -10.66
CA ALA A 34 8.14 -6.03 -12.08
C ALA A 34 7.25 -5.10 -12.93
N ASP A 35 5.96 -5.03 -12.61
CA ASP A 35 4.99 -4.17 -13.31
C ASP A 35 5.37 -2.67 -13.23
N ASN A 36 5.99 -2.27 -12.12
CA ASN A 36 6.31 -0.88 -11.83
C ASN A 36 7.81 -0.53 -12.08
N GLN A 37 8.62 -1.49 -12.54
CA GLN A 37 10.07 -1.29 -12.69
C GLN A 37 10.42 -0.17 -13.70
N ALA A 38 9.57 0.04 -14.70
CA ALA A 38 9.75 1.08 -15.71
C ALA A 38 9.52 2.51 -15.18
N GLU A 39 8.98 2.66 -13.97
CA GLU A 39 8.69 3.98 -13.36
C GLU A 39 9.90 4.65 -12.70
N GLY A 40 11.08 4.03 -12.79
CA GLY A 40 12.34 4.65 -12.42
C GLY A 40 12.54 4.87 -10.92
N GLN A 41 11.76 4.20 -10.07
CA GLN A 41 11.96 4.21 -8.62
C GLN A 41 13.10 3.28 -8.19
N THR A 42 13.59 3.47 -6.96
CA THR A 42 14.58 2.56 -6.39
C THR A 42 13.94 1.20 -6.05
N PRO A 43 14.72 0.11 -6.01
CA PRO A 43 14.22 -1.20 -5.55
C PRO A 43 13.58 -1.14 -4.17
N GLU A 44 14.10 -0.29 -3.27
CA GLU A 44 13.56 -0.08 -1.91
C GLU A 44 12.18 0.58 -1.94
N THR A 45 11.99 1.63 -2.76
CA THR A 45 10.69 2.29 -2.94
C THR A 45 9.67 1.32 -3.53
N LEU A 46 10.03 0.59 -4.59
CA LEU A 46 9.13 -0.39 -5.20
C LEU A 46 8.74 -1.50 -4.21
N THR A 47 9.72 -2.04 -3.48
CA THR A 47 9.46 -3.08 -2.47
C THR A 47 8.55 -2.57 -1.35
N THR A 48 8.81 -1.36 -0.84
CA THR A 48 7.98 -0.74 0.21
C THR A 48 6.56 -0.51 -0.27
N TYR A 49 6.39 0.00 -1.50
CA TYR A 49 5.10 0.26 -2.10
C TYR A 49 4.31 -1.03 -2.29
N CYS A 50 4.88 -2.01 -3.00
CA CYS A 50 4.21 -3.26 -3.32
C CYS A 50 3.86 -4.08 -2.08
N THR A 51 4.72 -4.07 -1.06
CA THR A 51 4.41 -4.70 0.24
C THR A 51 3.25 -3.99 0.94
N CYS A 52 3.25 -2.65 0.94
CA CYS A 52 2.17 -1.87 1.53
C CYS A 52 0.82 -2.15 0.84
N MET A 53 0.81 -2.25 -0.48
CA MET A 53 -0.39 -2.54 -1.25
C MET A 53 -0.89 -3.97 -1.00
N ASN A 54 -0.01 -4.97 -1.01
CA ASN A 54 -0.36 -6.36 -0.71
C ASN A 54 -1.06 -6.47 0.66
N ASN A 55 -0.50 -5.84 1.68
CA ASN A 55 -1.03 -5.88 3.05
C ASN A 55 -2.40 -5.19 3.21
N LYS A 56 -2.85 -4.42 2.22
CA LYS A 56 -4.16 -3.75 2.21
C LYS A 56 -5.20 -4.52 1.40
N MET A 57 -4.79 -5.50 0.61
CA MET A 57 -5.68 -6.37 -0.13
C MET A 57 -6.27 -7.43 0.79
N ASP A 58 -7.48 -7.88 0.47
CA ASP A 58 -8.11 -9.02 1.17
C ASP A 58 -7.45 -10.33 0.71
N ASP A 59 -7.39 -11.32 1.59
CA ASP A 59 -6.83 -12.64 1.27
C ASP A 59 -7.59 -13.36 0.13
N ASN A 60 -8.84 -12.98 -0.14
CA ASN A 60 -9.66 -13.51 -1.23
C ASN A 60 -9.61 -12.64 -2.50
N GLU A 61 -8.75 -11.63 -2.55
CA GLU A 61 -8.58 -10.81 -3.74
C GLU A 61 -7.99 -11.65 -4.90
N THR A 62 -8.53 -11.44 -6.10
CA THR A 62 -8.16 -12.21 -7.31
C THR A 62 -7.40 -11.37 -8.33
N LYS A 63 -7.43 -10.05 -8.17
CA LYS A 63 -6.68 -9.09 -8.98
C LYS A 63 -5.21 -9.05 -8.56
N THR A 64 -4.33 -8.73 -9.50
CA THR A 64 -2.96 -8.34 -9.12
C THR A 64 -2.97 -6.99 -8.42
N ILE A 65 -1.93 -6.69 -7.63
CA ILE A 65 -1.76 -5.39 -6.96
C ILE A 65 -1.94 -4.22 -7.95
N THR A 66 -1.27 -4.27 -9.10
CA THR A 66 -1.34 -3.24 -10.15
C THR A 66 -2.72 -3.12 -10.82
N GLN A 67 -3.52 -4.18 -10.80
CA GLN A 67 -4.92 -4.11 -11.26
C GLN A 67 -5.83 -3.51 -10.19
N TRP A 68 -5.57 -3.87 -8.93
CA TRP A 68 -6.34 -3.45 -7.78
C TRP A 68 -6.17 -1.96 -7.46
N GLU A 69 -4.95 -1.43 -7.56
CA GLU A 69 -4.64 -0.02 -7.27
C GLU A 69 -5.47 0.97 -8.09
N LYS A 70 -5.86 0.59 -9.33
CA LYS A 70 -6.66 1.43 -10.22
C LYS A 70 -8.02 1.84 -9.64
N THR A 71 -8.57 1.02 -8.75
CA THR A 71 -9.85 1.30 -8.06
C THR A 71 -9.67 1.66 -6.59
N HIS A 72 -8.45 1.61 -6.07
CA HIS A 72 -8.10 1.80 -4.65
C HIS A 72 -7.10 2.96 -4.52
N LYS A 73 -7.53 4.14 -5.00
CA LYS A 73 -6.70 5.35 -5.07
C LYS A 73 -6.21 5.84 -3.71
N LYS A 74 -7.03 5.66 -2.67
CA LYS A 74 -6.66 6.04 -1.31
C LYS A 74 -5.50 5.20 -0.78
N GLU A 75 -5.53 3.89 -1.06
CA GLU A 75 -4.50 2.95 -0.65
C GLU A 75 -3.23 3.16 -1.47
N GLU A 76 -3.36 3.39 -2.78
CA GLU A 76 -2.27 3.78 -3.67
C GLU A 76 -1.54 5.03 -3.14
N GLU A 77 -2.26 6.12 -2.88
CA GLU A 77 -1.67 7.37 -2.38
C GLU A 77 -0.98 7.17 -1.03
N ALA A 78 -1.62 6.45 -0.10
CA ALA A 78 -1.05 6.16 1.20
C ALA A 78 0.24 5.33 1.10
N CYS A 79 0.25 4.30 0.24
CA CYS A 79 1.42 3.46 0.03
C CYS A 79 2.52 4.17 -0.76
N ALA A 80 2.18 5.02 -1.72
CA ALA A 80 3.12 5.86 -2.43
C ALA A 80 3.83 6.83 -1.47
N ALA A 81 3.07 7.47 -0.57
CA ALA A 81 3.61 8.33 0.46
C ALA A 81 4.53 7.56 1.43
N GLN A 82 4.14 6.36 1.88
CA GLN A 82 4.96 5.50 2.73
C GLN A 82 6.27 5.10 2.04
N ALA A 83 6.20 4.76 0.75
CA ALA A 83 7.35 4.38 -0.07
C ALA A 83 8.22 5.56 -0.50
N LYS A 84 7.79 6.80 -0.18
CA LYS A 84 8.40 8.06 -0.64
C LYS A 84 8.48 8.12 -2.17
N TRP A 85 7.50 7.54 -2.85
CA TRP A 85 7.41 7.52 -4.30
C TRP A 85 7.18 8.93 -4.83
N LYS A 86 8.07 9.41 -5.69
CA LYS A 86 7.93 10.73 -6.32
C LYS A 86 7.12 10.61 -7.61
N GLY A 87 5.92 11.20 -7.62
CA GLY A 87 5.10 11.33 -8.83
C GLY A 87 4.10 10.21 -9.11
N LYS A 88 3.72 9.43 -8.09
CA LYS A 88 2.57 8.51 -8.14
C LYS A 88 1.35 9.16 -7.49
#